data_AF-A0A6N9V7L6-F1
#
_entry.id   AF-A0A6N9V7L6-F1
#
_cell.length_a   1.000
_cell.length_b   1.000
_cell.length_c   1.000
_cell.angle_alpha   90.00
_cell.angle_beta   90.00
_cell.angle_gamma   90.00
#
_symmetry.space_group_name_H-M   'P 1'
#
loop_
_entity.id
_entity.type
_entity.pdbx_description
1 polymer ?
#
loop_
_entity_poly.entity_id
_entity_poly.type
_entity_poly.pdbx_seq_one_letter_code
_entity_poly.pdbx_strand_id
1 'polypeptide(L)' 'RTLCAYGLDTVGRLAAAPLGTLQRLTTARTGRELYEKARGIDRTPVVRNAAAQSLAAERVFGRDELDRGTQR' A
#
# COMPACT_ATOMS: atom_id res chain seq x y z
N ARG A 1 -3.37 -9.97 2.59
CA ARG A 1 -3.59 -11.43 2.40
C ARG A 1 -2.28 -12.21 2.25
N THR A 2 -1.32 -11.72 1.44
CA THR A 2 0.00 -12.37 1.26
C THR A 2 0.76 -12.60 2.56
N LEU A 3 1.00 -11.58 3.39
CA LEU A 3 1.77 -11.74 4.64
C LEU A 3 1.18 -12.81 5.59
N CYS A 4 -0.14 -12.78 5.81
CA CYS A 4 -0.84 -13.78 6.62
C CYS A 4 -0.66 -15.21 6.07
N ALA A 5 -0.66 -15.40 4.74
CA ALA A 5 -0.45 -16.71 4.13
C ALA A 5 0.95 -17.29 4.43
N TYR A 6 1.93 -16.45 4.76
CA TYR A 6 3.27 -16.84 5.19
C TYR A 6 3.46 -16.80 6.71
N GLY A 7 2.37 -16.68 7.48
CA GLY A 7 2.42 -16.61 8.95
C GLY A 7 2.98 -15.30 9.51
N LEU A 8 3.13 -14.26 8.66
CA LEU A 8 3.62 -12.93 9.03
C LEU A 8 2.46 -12.01 9.43
N ASP A 9 1.66 -12.45 10.39
CA ASP A 9 0.43 -11.80 10.84
C ASP A 9 0.62 -10.86 12.04
N THR A 10 1.81 -10.85 12.66
CA THR A 10 2.15 -9.94 13.76
C THR A 10 3.43 -9.16 13.46
N VAL A 11 3.54 -7.99 14.09
CA VAL A 11 4.73 -7.14 13.99
C VAL A 11 5.99 -7.88 14.47
N GLY A 12 5.89 -8.67 15.55
CA GLY A 12 7.01 -9.49 16.04
C GLY A 12 7.49 -10.52 15.01
N ARG A 13 6.56 -11.20 14.31
CA ARG A 13 6.91 -12.16 13.25
C ARG A 13 7.51 -11.47 12.02
N LEU A 14 7.00 -10.29 11.66
CA LEU A 14 7.59 -9.43 10.63
C LEU A 14 9.01 -8.97 11.01
N ALA A 15 9.23 -8.57 12.26
CA ALA A 15 10.54 -8.16 12.75
C ALA A 15 11.55 -9.32 12.75
N ALA A 16 11.11 -10.55 13.04
CA ALA A 16 11.97 -11.73 13.01
C ALA A 16 12.32 -12.21 11.58
N ALA A 17 11.58 -11.77 10.55
CA ALA A 17 11.81 -12.22 9.18
C ALA A 17 13.06 -11.56 8.56
N PRO A 18 13.87 -12.31 7.78
CA PRO A 18 14.96 -11.74 6.99
C PRO A 18 14.45 -10.75 5.94
N LEU A 19 15.14 -9.61 5.76
CA LEU A 19 14.76 -8.57 4.78
C LEU A 19 14.57 -9.14 3.36
N GLY A 20 15.49 -9.99 2.90
CA GLY A 20 15.40 -10.60 1.57
C GLY A 20 14.14 -11.46 1.37
N THR A 21 13.62 -12.08 2.42
CA THR A 21 12.34 -12.80 2.37
C THR A 21 11.17 -11.82 2.24
N LEU A 22 11.14 -10.73 3.01
CA LEU A 22 10.09 -9.73 2.91
C LEU A 22 10.04 -9.06 1.53
N GLN A 23 11.21 -8.78 0.96
CA GLN A 23 11.32 -8.19 -0.38
C GLN A 23 10.87 -9.17 -1.47
N ARG A 24 11.20 -10.46 -1.35
CA ARG A 24 10.74 -11.50 -2.28
C ARG A 24 9.23 -11.73 -2.22
N LEU A 25 8.63 -11.67 -1.02
CA LEU A 25 7.18 -11.84 -0.83
C LEU A 25 6.36 -10.62 -1.27
N THR A 26 7.00 -9.46 -1.40
CA THR A 26 6.35 -8.20 -1.74
C THR A 26 7.12 -7.53 -2.89
N THR A 27 7.78 -6.41 -2.62
CA THR A 27 8.70 -5.71 -3.50
C THR A 27 9.91 -5.26 -2.69
N ALA A 28 11.00 -4.88 -3.37
CA ALA A 28 12.19 -4.35 -2.70
C ALA A 28 11.87 -3.16 -1.78
N ARG A 29 10.99 -2.24 -2.25
CA ARG A 29 10.55 -1.07 -1.49
C ARG A 29 9.66 -1.45 -0.32
N THR A 30 8.55 -2.14 -0.58
CA THR A 30 7.58 -2.51 0.45
C THR A 30 8.21 -3.40 1.52
N GLY A 31 9.05 -4.35 1.12
CA GLY A 31 9.75 -5.24 2.05
C GLY A 31 10.72 -4.47 2.96
N ARG A 32 11.39 -3.43 2.44
CA ARG A 32 12.24 -2.54 3.24
C ARG A 32 11.43 -1.71 4.23
N GLU A 33 10.34 -1.10 3.77
CA GLU A 33 9.43 -0.32 4.62
C GLU A 33 8.84 -1.18 5.75
N LEU A 34 8.39 -2.40 5.45
CA LEU A 34 7.90 -3.36 6.45
C LEU A 34 8.98 -3.73 7.47
N TYR A 35 10.19 -4.04 7.01
CA TYR A 35 11.31 -4.42 7.87
C TYR A 35 11.69 -3.31 8.86
N GLU A 36 11.64 -2.05 8.42
CA GLU A 36 11.91 -0.86 9.24
C GLU A 36 10.78 -0.59 10.23
N LYS A 37 9.55 -0.49 9.75
CA LYS A 37 8.39 -0.19 10.59
C LYS A 37 8.16 -1.28 11.64
N ALA A 38 8.43 -2.54 11.32
CA ALA A 38 8.36 -3.64 12.30
C ALA A 38 9.39 -3.53 13.42
N ARG A 39 10.44 -2.73 13.24
CA ARG A 39 11.47 -2.40 14.25
C ARG A 39 11.27 -1.00 14.85
N GLY A 40 10.11 -0.40 14.65
CA GLY A 40 9.82 0.97 15.11
C GLY A 40 10.59 2.06 14.36
N ILE A 41 11.19 1.75 13.21
CA ILE A 41 11.91 2.72 12.40
C ILE A 41 10.92 3.29 11.38
N ASP A 42 10.56 4.56 11.57
CA ASP A 42 9.85 5.34 10.58
C ASP A 42 10.68 6.56 10.17
N ARG A 43 11.00 6.65 8.88
CA ARG A 43 11.80 7.75 8.32
C ARG A 43 10.95 8.81 7.63
N THR A 44 9.63 8.65 7.61
CA THR A 44 8.74 9.60 6.95
C THR A 44 8.81 10.96 7.67
N PRO A 45 9.27 12.03 6.99
CA PRO A 45 9.32 13.35 7.60
C PRO A 45 7.92 13.93 7.74
N VAL A 46 7.74 14.82 8.72
CA VAL A 46 6.54 15.65 8.82
C VAL A 46 6.63 16.75 7.75
N VAL A 47 5.77 16.69 6.73
CA VAL A 47 5.68 17.71 5.68
C VAL A 47 4.47 18.58 5.93
N ARG A 48 4.70 19.84 6.31
CA ARG A 48 3.63 20.84 6.47
C ARG A 48 3.27 21.41 5.09
N ASN A 49 1.99 21.74 4.90
CA ASN A 49 1.50 22.41 3.69
C ASN A 49 1.82 21.65 2.38
N ALA A 50 1.70 20.32 2.38
CA ALA A 50 1.87 19.53 1.16
C ALA A 50 0.83 19.95 0.11
N ALA A 51 1.29 20.32 -1.09
CA ALA A 51 0.41 20.68 -2.19
C ALA A 51 -0.36 19.46 -2.71
N ALA A 52 -1.57 19.68 -3.21
CA ALA A 52 -2.33 18.64 -3.90
C ALA A 52 -1.55 18.15 -5.13
N GLN A 53 -1.37 16.84 -5.24
CA GLN A 53 -0.68 16.22 -6.37
C GLN A 53 -1.60 15.94 -7.56
N SER A 54 -2.92 15.91 -7.33
CA SER A 54 -3.93 15.65 -8.36
C SER A 54 -5.29 16.24 -7.96
N LEU A 55 -6.15 16.44 -8.97
CA LEU A 55 -7.56 16.81 -8.82
C LEU A 55 -8.38 15.92 -9.78
N ALA A 56 -9.35 15.17 -9.25
CA ALA A 56 -10.16 14.23 -10.03
C ALA A 56 -11.63 14.25 -9.58
N ALA A 57 -12.53 13.90 -10.50
CA ALA A 57 -13.95 13.68 -10.23
C ALA A 57 -14.37 12.35 -10.88
N GLU A 58 -14.97 11.45 -10.09
CA GLU A 58 -15.41 10.13 -10.54
C GLU A 58 -16.90 9.95 -10.26
N ARG A 59 -17.59 9.24 -11.16
CA ARG A 59 -19.00 8.85 -11.01
C ARG A 59 -19.13 7.37 -11.31
N VAL A 60 -19.54 6.59 -10.31
CA VAL A 60 -19.89 5.18 -10.50
C VAL A 60 -21.26 5.11 -11.15
N PHE A 61 -21.34 4.49 -12.33
CA PHE A 61 -22.61 4.23 -12.99
C PHE A 61 -23.32 3.04 -12.33
N GLY A 62 -24.66 3.08 -12.28
CA GLY A 62 -25.46 1.99 -11.68
C GLY A 62 -25.55 0.73 -12.54
N ARG A 63 -25.05 0.80 -13.78
CA ARG A 63 -24.87 -0.30 -14.73
C ARG A 63 -23.76 0.09 -15.71
N ASP A 64 -23.25 -0.88 -16.44
CA ASP A 64 -22.31 -0.60 -17.53
C ASP A 64 -23.03 0.18 -18.65
N GLU A 65 -22.51 1.34 -19.02
CA GLU A 65 -23.06 2.20 -20.06
C GLU A 65 -22.08 2.30 -21.24
N LEU A 66 -22.45 1.74 -22.39
CA LEU A 66 -21.65 1.75 -23.62
C LEU A 66 -22.07 2.85 -24.62
N ASP A 67 -23.29 3.37 -24.46
CA ASP A 67 -23.86 4.41 -25.32
C ASP A 67 -23.54 5.81 -24.80
N ARG A 68 -22.72 6.56 -25.55
CA ARG A 68 -22.32 7.93 -25.19
C ARG A 68 -23.48 8.94 -25.21
N GLY A 69 -24.60 8.65 -25.88
CA GLY A 69 -25.74 9.57 -26.00
C GLY A 69 -26.70 9.55 -24.81
N THR A 70 -26.64 8.51 -23.97
CA THR A 70 -27.56 8.29 -22.85
C THR A 70 -26.87 8.19 -21.50
N GLN A 71 -25.56 8.43 -21.46
CA GLN A 71 -24.80 8.54 -20.21
C GLN A 71 -25.38 9.66 -19.33
N ARG A 72 -25.67 9.33 -18.06
CA ARG A 72 -26.20 10.27 -17.05
C ARG A 72 -25.15 10.75 -16.06
#